data_AF-A0A8T3XTU2-F1
#
_entry.id   AF-A0A8T3XTU2-F1
#
_cell.length_a   1.000
_cell.length_b   1.000
_cell.length_c   1.000
_cell.angle_alpha   90.00
_cell.angle_beta   90.00
_cell.angle_gamma   90.00
#
_symmetry.space_group_name_H-M   'P 1'
#
loop_
_entity.id
_entity.type
_entity.pdbx_description
1 polymer ?
#
loop_
_entity_poly.entity_id
_entity_poly.type
_entity_poly.pdbx_seq_one_letter_code
_entity_poly.pdbx_strand_id
1 'polypeptide(L)' 'SDVKEKKKRVTEIGKDLFADGGVDAMENMFFALENRIKEEIGKDPKPFRALWNGNSDEWKY' A
#
# COMPACT_ATOMS: atom_id res chain seq x y z
N SER A 1 19.40 -6.49 0.93
CA SER A 1 19.47 -5.06 0.54
C SER A 1 18.32 -4.34 1.20
N ASP A 2 18.56 -3.11 1.65
CA ASP A 2 17.60 -2.22 2.33
C ASP A 2 16.22 -2.15 1.63
N VAL A 3 16.20 -2.14 0.29
CA VAL A 3 14.95 -2.13 -0.50
C VAL A 3 14.06 -3.36 -0.25
N LYS A 4 14.62 -4.55 -0.06
CA LYS A 4 13.83 -5.77 0.20
C LYS A 4 13.14 -5.70 1.55
N GLU A 5 13.84 -5.19 2.56
CA GLU A 5 13.31 -5.03 3.91
C GLU A 5 12.20 -3.97 3.94
N LYS A 6 12.39 -2.84 3.25
CA LYS A 6 11.36 -1.82 3.08
C LYS A 6 10.10 -2.36 2.40
N LYS A 7 10.25 -3.15 1.32
CA LYS A 7 9.10 -3.80 0.67
C LYS A 7 8.36 -4.74 1.63
N LYS A 8 9.11 -5.54 2.41
CA LYS A 8 8.52 -6.41 3.43
C LYS A 8 7.70 -5.60 4.44
N ARG A 9 8.25 -4.49 4.94
CA ARG A 9 7.55 -3.62 5.90
C ARG A 9 6.28 -3.02 5.31
N VAL A 10 6.30 -2.58 4.05
CA VAL A 10 5.10 -2.08 3.36
C VAL A 10 4.04 -3.19 3.28
N THR A 11 4.42 -4.42 2.91
CA THR A 11 3.49 -5.56 2.88
C THR A 11 2.89 -5.85 4.26
N GLU A 12 3.68 -5.79 5.34
CA GLU A 12 3.18 -5.95 6.72
C GLU A 12 2.15 -4.87 7.09
N ILE A 13 2.43 -3.60 6.78
CA ILE A 13 1.48 -2.50 7.02
C ILE A 13 0.15 -2.77 6.29
N GLY A 14 0.19 -3.27 5.05
CA GLY A 14 -1.03 -3.61 4.31
C GLY A 14 -1.87 -4.69 4.99
N LYS A 15 -1.22 -5.68 5.64
CA LYS A 15 -1.91 -6.71 6.43
C LYS A 15 -2.55 -6.13 7.67
N ASP A 16 -1.84 -5.25 8.38
CA ASP A 16 -2.35 -4.61 9.59
C ASP A 16 -3.57 -3.72 9.27
N LEU A 17 -3.51 -2.94 8.18
CA LEU A 17 -4.63 -2.14 7.70
C LEU A 17 -5.85 -2.99 7.34
N PHE A 18 -5.62 -4.10 6.62
CA PHE A 18 -6.69 -5.03 6.27
C PHE A 18 -7.34 -5.65 7.51
N ALA A 19 -6.53 -6.03 8.51
CA ALA A 19 -7.04 -6.62 9.74
C ALA A 19 -7.88 -5.63 10.57
N ASP A 20 -7.56 -4.34 10.51
CA ASP A 20 -8.25 -3.28 11.26
C ASP A 20 -9.54 -2.80 10.57
N GLY A 21 -9.54 -2.66 9.24
CA GLY A 21 -10.68 -2.07 8.52
C GLY A 21 -10.89 -2.57 7.09
N GLY A 22 -10.36 -3.75 6.75
CA GLY A 22 -10.58 -4.41 5.47
C GLY A 22 -10.03 -3.63 4.27
N VAL A 23 -10.66 -3.86 3.12
CA VAL A 23 -10.29 -3.21 1.85
C VAL A 23 -10.44 -1.68 1.92
N ASP A 24 -11.46 -1.19 2.64
CA ASP A 24 -11.73 0.24 2.77
C ASP A 24 -10.58 0.98 3.47
N ALA A 25 -10.03 0.41 4.55
CA ALA A 25 -8.86 0.97 5.23
C ALA A 25 -7.62 1.00 4.31
N MET A 26 -7.43 -0.04 3.51
CA MET A 26 -6.35 -0.11 2.54
C MET A 26 -6.50 0.95 1.42
N GLU A 27 -7.70 1.11 0.83
CA GLU A 27 -7.94 2.12 -0.21
C GLU A 27 -7.74 3.54 0.35
N ASN A 28 -8.28 3.82 1.54
CA ASN A 28 -8.15 5.14 2.18
C ASN A 28 -6.68 5.49 2.44
N MET A 29 -5.90 4.56 2.98
CA MET A 29 -4.48 4.78 3.22
C MET A 29 -3.69 4.91 1.92
N PHE A 30 -3.96 4.08 0.91
CA PHE A 30 -3.25 4.18 -0.35
C PHE A 30 -3.55 5.49 -1.06
N PHE A 31 -4.80 5.96 -1.03
CA PHE A 31 -5.18 7.27 -1.58
C PHE A 31 -4.41 8.42 -0.92
N ALA A 32 -4.29 8.42 0.41
CA ALA A 32 -3.51 9.43 1.14
C ALA A 32 -2.01 9.40 0.76
N LEU A 33 -1.43 8.20 0.65
CA LEU A 33 -0.04 8.02 0.21
C LEU A 33 0.16 8.47 -1.24
N GLU A 34 -0.79 8.15 -2.12
CA GLU A 34 -0.76 8.50 -3.53
C GLU A 34 -0.70 10.01 -3.72
N ASN A 35 -1.60 10.75 -3.07
CA ASN A 35 -1.60 12.21 -3.15
C ASN A 35 -0.30 12.78 -2.59
N ARG A 36 0.12 12.34 -1.39
CA ARG A 36 1.33 12.86 -0.74
C ARG A 36 2.60 12.63 -1.56
N ILE A 37 2.80 11.42 -2.09
CA ILE A 37 4.00 11.08 -2.87
C ILE A 37 4.01 11.82 -4.22
N LYS A 38 2.83 11.96 -4.86
CA LYS A 38 2.72 12.72 -6.10
C LYS A 38 3.00 14.20 -5.89
N GLU A 39 2.45 14.80 -4.84
CA GLU A 39 2.58 16.23 -4.56
C GLU A 39 3.95 16.60 -4.00
N GLU A 40 4.51 15.80 -3.07
CA GLU A 40 5.77 16.15 -2.41
C GLU A 40 7.01 15.81 -3.25
N ILE A 41 6.98 14.71 -4.01
CA ILE A 41 8.18 14.23 -4.75
C ILE A 41 7.94 13.91 -6.22
N GLY A 42 6.74 14.16 -6.75
CA GLY A 42 6.44 14.02 -8.19
C GLY A 42 6.54 12.58 -8.71
N LYS A 43 6.39 11.57 -7.84
CA LYS A 43 6.44 10.16 -8.21
C LYS A 43 5.06 9.52 -8.13
N ASP A 44 4.79 8.54 -8.97
CA ASP A 44 3.57 7.75 -8.90
C ASP A 44 3.79 6.47 -8.09
N PRO A 45 3.17 6.32 -6.90
CA PRO A 45 3.31 5.11 -6.11
C PRO A 45 2.39 3.97 -6.56
N LYS A 46 1.47 4.17 -7.52
CA LYS A 46 0.52 3.12 -7.97
C LYS A 46 1.14 1.73 -8.22
N PRO A 47 2.34 1.58 -8.81
CA PRO A 47 2.96 0.27 -8.99
C PRO A 47 3.21 -0.51 -7.68
N PHE A 48 3.20 0.19 -6.53
CA PHE A 48 3.36 -0.42 -5.22
C PHE A 48 2.04 -0.90 -4.59
N ARG A 49 0.86 -0.65 -5.19
CA ARG A 49 -0.43 -1.24 -4.73
C ARG A 49 -0.37 -2.76 -4.67
N ALA A 50 0.33 -3.37 -5.62
CA ALA A 50 0.51 -4.81 -5.71
C ALA A 50 1.26 -5.42 -4.51
N LEU A 51 1.97 -4.61 -3.71
CA LEU A 51 2.62 -5.09 -2.47
C LEU A 51 1.61 -5.53 -1.39
N TRP A 52 0.35 -5.13 -1.54
CA TRP A 52 -0.75 -5.52 -0.65
C TRP A 52 -1.72 -6.55 -1.26
N ASN A 53 -1.40 -7.08 -2.45
CA ASN A 53 -2.16 -8.20 -3.00
C ASN A 53 -2.09 -9.43 -2.08
N GLY A 54 -3.16 -10.23 -2.10
CA GLY A 54 -3.27 -11.44 -1.28
C GLY A 54 -3.91 -11.22 0.10
N ASN A 55 -4.24 -9.97 0.47
CA ASN A 55 -5.04 -9.68 1.66
C ASN A 55 -6.55 -9.89 1.40
N SER A 56 -7.04 -9.59 0.20
CA SER A 56 -8.43 -9.81 -0.22
C SER A 56 -8.50 -10.19 -1.71
N ASP A 57 -9.53 -10.93 -2.10
CA ASP A 57 -9.89 -11.20 -3.49
C ASP A 57 -10.32 -9.95 -4.26
N GLU A 58 -10.67 -8.88 -3.56
CA GLU A 58 -11.07 -7.60 -4.15
C GLU A 58 -9.85 -6.71 -4.47
N TRP A 59 -8.72 -6.92 -3.80
CA TRP A 59 -7.50 -6.14 -3.99
C TRP A 59 -6.55 -6.82 -4.98
N LYS A 60 -6.69 -6.47 -6.26
CA LYS A 60 -5.98 -7.11 -7.39
C LYS A 60 -5.36 -6.06 -8.32
N TYR A 61 -4.18 -5.55 -7.95
CA TYR A 61 -3.42 -4.55 -8.71
C TYR A 61 -2.12 -5.08 -9.30
#